data_AF-A0AA96YGW5-F1
#
_entry.id   AF-A0AA96YGW5-F1
#
_cell.length_a   1.000
_cell.length_b   1.000
_cell.length_c   1.000
_cell.angle_alpha   90.00
_cell.angle_beta   90.00
_cell.angle_gamma   90.00
#
_symmetry.space_group_name_H-M   'P 1'
#
loop_
_entity.id
_entity.type
_entity.pdbx_description
1 polymer ?
#
loop_
_entity_poly.entity_id
_entity_poly.type
_entity_poly.pdbx_seq_one_letter_code
_entity_poly.pdbx_strand_id
1 'polypeptide(L)'
;MQRIDTFGEYRSKHKAARISHIHSALKILSDATYENVTGLAKGVAKIVTEIELRNHLSLPEDERLIDLKPVSHVTLLRNPDYRQILEQNYSRRVCVDAPVAISFSDYQALKIRNAGLAGQIAQLKLTIRNLDAGDVLESGDSEELKNQISLLGDDLKFLISFIDNMQSEASDIFLTVRPGEESTEFNAAGYYGVMSMVATYDELLRLEKLRQKFGA
;
A
#
# COMPACT_ATOMS: atom_id res chain seq x y z
N MET A 1 14.65 -57.79 35.62
CA MET A 1 13.41 -57.64 34.84
C MET A 1 13.07 -56.15 34.73
N GLN A 2 13.28 -55.54 33.57
CA GLN A 2 12.81 -54.16 33.32
C GLN A 2 11.30 -54.20 33.09
N ARG A 3 10.54 -53.35 33.80
CA ARG A 3 9.10 -53.19 33.55
C ARG A 3 8.92 -52.62 32.15
N ILE A 4 8.21 -53.35 31.29
CA ILE A 4 7.80 -52.86 29.97
C ILE A 4 6.78 -51.74 30.19
N ASP A 5 7.14 -50.52 29.79
CA ASP A 5 6.24 -49.37 29.86
C ASP A 5 5.25 -49.43 28.69
N THR A 6 4.06 -49.96 28.94
CA THR A 6 2.96 -50.08 27.98
C THR A 6 2.49 -48.74 27.41
N PHE A 7 2.82 -47.61 28.04
CA PHE A 7 2.47 -46.27 27.58
C PHE A 7 3.68 -45.46 27.08
N GLY A 8 4.85 -46.09 26.94
CA GLY A 8 6.07 -45.42 26.53
C GLY A 8 5.95 -44.77 25.14
N GLU A 9 5.33 -45.48 24.20
CA GLU A 9 5.13 -45.01 22.83
C GLU A 9 4.16 -43.82 22.76
N TYR A 10 3.02 -43.92 23.45
CA TYR A 10 2.04 -42.83 23.57
C TYR A 10 2.67 -41.58 24.18
N ARG A 11 3.41 -41.72 25.29
CA ARG A 11 4.10 -40.60 25.95
C ARG A 11 5.16 -39.97 25.05
N SER A 12 5.89 -40.79 24.29
CA SER A 12 6.92 -40.33 23.36
C SER A 12 6.31 -39.56 22.19
N LYS A 13 5.19 -40.04 21.63
CA LYS A 13 4.45 -39.35 20.56
C LYS A 13 3.91 -38.00 21.02
N HIS A 14 3.30 -37.93 22.21
CA HIS A 14 2.84 -36.67 22.80
C HIS A 14 4.00 -35.70 23.09
N LYS A 15 5.13 -36.20 23.58
CA LYS A 15 6.34 -35.40 23.80
C LYS A 15 6.87 -34.82 22.48
N ALA A 16 6.96 -35.62 21.43
CA ALA A 16 7.41 -35.18 20.11
C ALA A 16 6.47 -34.14 19.49
N ALA A 17 5.16 -34.34 19.58
CA ALA A 17 4.16 -33.36 19.11
C ALA A 17 4.32 -32.03 19.86
N ARG A 18 4.50 -32.07 21.18
CA ARG A 18 4.70 -30.86 21.99
C ARG A 18 6.01 -30.14 21.67
N ILE A 19 7.10 -30.87 21.39
CA ILE A 19 8.35 -30.28 20.91
C ILE A 19 8.14 -29.53 19.58
N SER A 20 7.39 -30.12 18.65
CA SER A 20 7.04 -29.45 17.38
C SER A 20 6.27 -28.14 17.59
N HIS A 21 5.29 -28.14 18.51
CA HIS A 21 4.56 -26.94 18.87
C HIS A 21 5.45 -25.88 19.52
N ILE A 22 6.39 -26.29 20.39
CA ILE A 22 7.37 -25.38 21.02
C ILE A 22 8.25 -24.72 19.95
N HIS A 23 8.75 -25.47 18.97
CA HIS A 23 9.53 -24.89 17.86
C HIS A 23 8.71 -23.90 17.03
N SER A 24 7.45 -24.22 16.77
CA SER A 24 6.53 -23.35 16.03
C SER A 24 6.27 -22.05 16.80
N ALA A 25 6.04 -22.15 18.12
CA ALA A 25 5.87 -21.01 19.00
C ALA A 25 7.13 -20.14 19.08
N LEU A 26 8.32 -20.74 19.15
CA LEU A 26 9.59 -20.02 19.15
C LEU A 26 9.86 -19.29 17.83
N LYS A 27 9.40 -19.85 16.70
CA LYS A 27 9.45 -19.18 15.40
C LYS A 27 8.54 -17.96 15.35
N ILE A 28 7.33 -18.05 15.91
CA ILE A 28 6.41 -16.90 16.00
C ILE A 28 6.98 -15.81 16.91
N LEU A 29 7.64 -16.21 18.00
CA LEU A 29 8.26 -15.30 18.95
C LEU A 29 9.67 -14.87 18.54
N SER A 30 10.10 -15.09 17.30
CA SER A 30 11.48 -14.83 16.83
C SER A 30 11.98 -13.42 17.16
N ASP A 31 11.06 -12.44 17.14
CA ASP A 31 11.39 -11.02 17.25
C ASP A 31 11.02 -10.43 18.63
N ALA A 32 10.38 -11.20 19.50
CA ALA A 32 9.92 -10.73 20.81
C ALA A 32 11.06 -10.72 21.85
N THR A 33 11.28 -9.59 22.53
CA THR A 33 12.30 -9.48 23.57
C THR A 33 11.77 -9.95 24.93
N TYR A 34 12.58 -10.74 25.64
CA TYR A 34 12.25 -11.26 26.97
C TYR A 34 13.44 -11.07 27.92
N GLU A 35 13.18 -10.61 29.14
CA GLU A 35 14.21 -10.37 30.15
C GLU A 35 14.88 -11.67 30.65
N ASN A 36 14.16 -12.79 30.62
CA ASN A 36 14.66 -14.09 31.08
C ASN A 36 13.94 -15.26 30.39
N VAL A 37 14.53 -16.46 30.51
CA VAL A 37 13.98 -17.72 29.96
C VAL A 37 12.57 -18.02 30.49
N THR A 38 12.25 -17.59 31.72
CA THR A 38 10.91 -17.77 32.30
C THR A 38 9.86 -16.91 31.59
N GLY A 39 10.20 -15.69 31.19
CA GLY A 39 9.37 -14.82 30.36
C GLY A 39 9.10 -15.44 28.99
N LEU A 40 10.16 -15.96 28.34
CA LEU A 40 10.05 -16.70 27.09
C LEU A 40 9.13 -17.92 27.25
N ALA A 41 9.31 -18.71 28.31
CA ALA A 41 8.49 -19.89 28.59
C ALA A 41 7.01 -19.53 28.80
N LYS A 42 6.69 -18.38 29.41
CA LYS A 42 5.30 -17.89 29.52
C LYS A 42 4.71 -17.55 28.15
N GLY A 43 5.48 -16.90 27.28
CA GLY A 43 5.06 -16.60 25.90
C GLY A 43 4.81 -17.87 25.09
N VAL A 44 5.78 -18.79 25.11
CA VAL A 44 5.68 -20.09 24.42
C VAL A 44 4.49 -20.90 24.93
N ALA A 45 4.28 -20.96 26.26
CA ALA A 45 3.17 -21.69 26.86
C ALA A 45 1.79 -21.22 26.36
N LYS A 46 1.60 -19.90 26.21
CA LYS A 46 0.36 -19.34 25.65
C LYS A 46 0.14 -19.80 24.21
N ILE A 47 1.17 -19.66 23.35
CA ILE A 47 1.05 -20.03 21.94
C ILE A 47 0.85 -21.53 21.75
N VAL A 48 1.57 -22.36 22.52
CA VAL A 48 1.40 -23.81 22.47
C VAL A 48 -0.02 -24.20 22.92
N THR A 49 -0.58 -23.53 23.91
CA THR A 49 -1.98 -23.74 24.32
C THR A 49 -2.95 -23.41 23.20
N GLU A 50 -2.77 -22.29 22.51
CA GLU A 50 -3.60 -21.92 21.35
C GLU A 50 -3.48 -22.92 20.18
N ILE A 51 -2.27 -23.42 19.91
CA ILE A 51 -2.04 -24.44 18.87
C ILE A 51 -2.75 -25.75 19.25
N GLU A 52 -2.60 -26.21 20.49
CA GLU A 52 -3.25 -27.43 20.97
C GLU A 52 -4.79 -27.26 20.96
N LEU A 53 -5.31 -26.10 21.36
CA LEU A 53 -6.74 -25.80 21.33
C LEU A 53 -7.28 -25.80 19.90
N ARG A 54 -6.59 -25.15 18.96
CA ARG A 54 -6.97 -25.17 17.54
C ARG A 54 -6.99 -26.59 16.96
N ASN A 55 -5.97 -27.39 17.27
CA ASN A 55 -5.90 -28.78 16.81
C ASN A 55 -7.04 -29.61 17.39
N HIS A 56 -7.40 -29.40 18.66
CA HIS A 56 -8.54 -30.07 19.28
C HIS A 56 -9.89 -29.65 18.69
N LEU A 57 -10.10 -28.37 18.41
CA LEU A 57 -11.33 -27.89 17.77
C LEU A 57 -11.50 -28.41 16.34
N SER A 58 -10.41 -28.74 15.65
CA SER A 58 -10.46 -29.32 14.30
C SER A 58 -10.83 -30.82 14.26
N LEU A 59 -10.92 -31.49 15.42
CA LEU A 59 -11.35 -32.88 15.50
C LEU A 59 -12.89 -33.01 15.41
N PRO A 60 -13.40 -34.19 15.00
CA PRO A 60 -14.83 -34.52 15.08
C PRO A 60 -15.36 -34.36 16.50
N GLU A 61 -16.64 -33.98 16.65
CA GLU A 61 -17.24 -33.68 17.97
C GLU A 61 -17.10 -34.83 18.98
N ASP A 62 -17.16 -36.07 18.51
CA ASP A 62 -17.05 -37.28 19.32
C ASP A 62 -15.65 -37.50 19.92
N GLU A 63 -14.62 -36.87 19.36
CA GLU A 63 -13.21 -36.97 19.79
C GLU A 63 -12.72 -35.73 20.54
N ARG A 64 -13.57 -34.71 20.71
CA ARG A 64 -13.21 -33.48 21.42
C ARG A 64 -13.18 -33.73 22.92
N LEU A 65 -12.06 -33.39 23.56
CA LEU A 65 -11.98 -33.34 25.01
C LEU A 65 -12.78 -32.14 25.53
N ILE A 66 -13.65 -32.38 26.50
CA ILE A 66 -14.55 -31.37 27.09
C ILE A 66 -13.74 -30.21 27.72
N ASP A 67 -12.59 -30.51 28.32
CA ASP A 67 -11.71 -29.51 28.93
C ASP A 67 -10.24 -29.75 28.57
N LEU A 68 -9.72 -28.94 27.63
CA LEU A 68 -8.28 -28.92 27.34
C LEU A 68 -7.56 -28.08 28.40
N LYS A 69 -6.69 -28.73 29.19
CA LYS A 69 -5.89 -28.03 30.19
C LYS A 69 -4.80 -27.18 29.51
N PRO A 70 -4.69 -25.88 29.86
CA PRO A 70 -3.67 -25.02 29.26
C PRO A 70 -2.27 -25.49 29.63
N VAL A 71 -1.33 -25.32 28.71
CA VAL A 71 0.07 -25.64 28.96
C VAL A 71 0.66 -24.59 29.90
N SER A 72 1.19 -25.04 31.03
CA SER A 72 1.86 -24.16 31.98
C SER A 72 3.33 -23.96 31.61
N HIS A 73 3.82 -22.73 31.71
CA HIS A 73 5.25 -22.41 31.60
C HIS A 73 6.11 -23.20 32.60
N VAL A 74 5.56 -23.56 33.76
CA VAL A 74 6.23 -24.41 34.75
C VAL A 74 6.48 -25.81 34.19
N THR A 75 5.52 -26.35 33.42
CA THR A 75 5.66 -27.65 32.75
C THR A 75 6.77 -27.63 31.70
N LEU A 76 6.91 -26.51 30.97
CA LEU A 76 7.99 -26.31 30.00
C LEU A 76 9.36 -26.23 30.67
N LEU A 77 9.46 -25.56 31.83
CA LEU A 77 10.73 -25.41 32.56
C LEU A 77 11.12 -26.65 33.38
N ARG A 78 10.16 -27.50 33.76
CA ARG A 78 10.42 -28.74 34.50
C ARG A 78 10.88 -29.90 33.61
N ASN A 79 10.44 -29.92 32.35
CA ASN A 79 10.86 -30.96 31.42
C ASN A 79 12.23 -30.61 30.82
N PRO A 80 13.26 -31.46 30.96
CA PRO A 80 14.62 -31.14 30.56
C PRO A 80 14.73 -30.87 29.05
N ASP A 81 14.06 -31.67 28.21
CA ASP A 81 14.10 -31.51 26.76
C ASP A 81 13.48 -30.17 26.33
N TYR A 82 12.34 -29.79 26.91
CA TYR A 82 11.68 -28.54 26.58
C TYR A 82 12.50 -27.34 27.06
N ARG A 83 13.04 -27.43 28.28
CA ARG A 83 13.90 -26.40 28.86
C ARG A 83 15.17 -26.19 28.03
N GLN A 84 15.81 -27.26 27.56
CA GLN A 84 16.99 -27.17 26.72
C GLN A 84 16.71 -26.40 25.42
N ILE A 85 15.58 -26.66 24.76
CA ILE A 85 15.18 -25.94 23.53
C ILE A 85 14.99 -24.44 23.81
N LEU A 86 14.35 -24.11 24.94
CA LEU A 86 14.11 -22.72 25.36
C LEU A 86 15.42 -21.99 25.67
N GLU A 87 16.32 -22.62 26.43
CA GLU A 87 17.62 -22.05 26.80
C GLU A 87 18.52 -21.86 25.57
N GLN A 88 18.56 -22.83 24.65
CA GLN A 88 19.31 -22.69 23.39
C GLN A 88 18.84 -21.50 22.56
N ASN A 89 17.52 -21.31 22.42
CA ASN A 89 16.96 -20.20 21.66
C ASN A 89 17.15 -18.85 22.36
N TYR A 90 17.08 -18.82 23.69
CA TYR A 90 17.36 -17.63 24.47
C TYR A 90 18.83 -17.21 24.37
N SER A 91 19.76 -18.14 24.61
CA SER A 91 21.21 -17.89 24.52
C SER A 91 21.67 -17.52 23.11
N ARG A 92 21.04 -18.08 22.07
CA ARG A 92 21.30 -17.68 20.68
C ARG A 92 21.05 -16.19 20.45
N ARG A 93 20.08 -15.57 21.15
CA ARG A 93 19.79 -14.14 21.01
C ARG A 93 20.74 -13.24 21.79
N VAL A 94 21.20 -13.68 22.96
CA VAL A 94 22.20 -12.93 23.75
C VAL A 94 23.50 -12.73 22.95
N CYS A 95 23.77 -13.57 21.95
CA CYS A 95 24.90 -13.41 21.02
C CYS A 95 24.59 -12.57 19.76
N VAL A 96 23.36 -12.09 19.54
CA VAL A 96 22.95 -11.39 18.29
C VAL A 96 22.90 -9.86 18.47
N ASP A 97 23.56 -9.32 19.49
CA ASP A 97 23.84 -7.87 19.59
C ASP A 97 24.93 -7.41 18.60
N ALA A 98 24.93 -7.93 17.37
CA ALA A 98 25.44 -7.17 16.25
C ALA A 98 24.31 -6.24 15.82
N PRO A 99 24.48 -4.89 15.90
CA PRO A 99 23.50 -4.00 15.30
C PRO A 99 23.41 -4.42 13.83
N VAL A 100 22.23 -4.87 13.40
CA VAL A 100 21.94 -5.08 11.99
C VAL A 100 22.17 -3.71 11.36
N ALA A 101 23.35 -3.53 10.75
CA ALA A 101 23.72 -2.33 10.05
C ALA A 101 22.88 -2.31 8.78
N ILE A 102 21.62 -1.88 8.91
CA ILE A 102 20.74 -1.62 7.78
C ILE A 102 21.47 -0.55 6.97
N SER A 103 21.84 -0.88 5.74
CA SER A 103 22.51 0.09 4.89
C SER A 103 21.60 1.31 4.74
N PHE A 104 22.18 2.51 4.66
CA PHE A 104 21.38 3.73 4.47
C PHE A 104 20.46 3.63 3.25
N SER A 105 20.90 2.90 2.21
CA SER A 105 20.12 2.57 1.02
C SER A 105 18.86 1.76 1.36
N ASP A 106 19.01 0.70 2.15
CA ASP A 106 17.88 -0.16 2.53
C ASP A 106 16.87 0.60 3.41
N TYR A 107 17.35 1.47 4.31
CA TYR A 107 16.49 2.32 5.10
C TYR A 107 15.66 3.29 4.24
N GLN A 108 16.28 3.91 3.23
CA GLN A 108 15.58 4.81 2.30
C GLN A 108 14.57 4.04 1.43
N ALA A 109 14.95 2.87 0.91
CA ALA A 109 14.04 2.02 0.16
C ALA A 109 12.83 1.60 1.01
N LEU A 110 13.05 1.25 2.27
CA LEU A 110 11.99 0.89 3.20
C LEU A 110 11.09 2.08 3.54
N LYS A 111 11.66 3.27 3.69
CA LYS A 111 10.91 4.52 3.92
C LYS A 111 9.99 4.85 2.74
N ILE A 112 10.51 4.75 1.51
CA ILE A 112 9.72 4.95 0.28
C ILE A 112 8.60 3.93 0.20
N ARG A 113 8.91 2.65 0.46
CA ARG A 113 7.91 1.57 0.45
C ARG A 113 6.82 1.79 1.49
N ASN A 114 7.17 2.18 2.71
CA ASN A 114 6.20 2.49 3.76
C ASN A 114 5.34 3.70 3.41
N ALA A 115 5.92 4.75 2.81
CA ALA A 115 5.15 5.90 2.34
C ALA A 115 4.16 5.49 1.22
N GLY A 116 4.60 4.64 0.29
CA GLY A 116 3.73 4.09 -0.77
C GLY A 116 2.58 3.26 -0.22
N LEU A 117 2.86 2.37 0.74
CA LEU A 117 1.83 1.56 1.41
C LEU A 117 0.86 2.43 2.21
N ALA A 118 1.35 3.46 2.90
CA ALA A 118 0.49 4.40 3.62
C ALA A 118 -0.44 5.16 2.66
N GLY A 119 0.06 5.57 1.49
CA GLY A 119 -0.76 6.16 0.43
C GLY A 119 -1.84 5.21 -0.10
N GLN A 120 -1.49 3.95 -0.38
CA GLN A 120 -2.46 2.93 -0.82
C GLN A 120 -3.54 2.68 0.24
N ILE A 121 -3.17 2.61 1.51
CA ILE A 121 -4.13 2.47 2.61
C ILE A 121 -5.06 3.68 2.70
N ALA A 122 -4.53 4.90 2.54
CA ALA A 122 -5.34 6.12 2.55
C ALA A 122 -6.36 6.13 1.39
N GLN A 123 -5.91 5.74 0.18
CA GLN A 123 -6.77 5.62 -0.99
C GLN A 123 -7.86 4.58 -0.77
N LEU A 124 -7.52 3.35 -0.35
CA LEU A 124 -8.48 2.28 -0.08
C LEU A 124 -9.51 2.68 0.99
N LYS A 125 -9.08 3.36 2.05
CA LYS A 125 -9.99 3.88 3.07
C LYS A 125 -10.98 4.90 2.50
N LEU A 126 -10.53 5.75 1.57
CA LEU A 126 -11.37 6.71 0.89
C LEU A 126 -12.35 6.00 -0.04
N THR A 127 -11.88 5.02 -0.83
CA THR A 127 -12.73 4.20 -1.69
C THR A 127 -13.82 3.47 -0.91
N ILE A 128 -13.46 2.86 0.23
CA ILE A 128 -14.42 2.18 1.12
C ILE A 128 -15.45 3.17 1.66
N ARG A 129 -15.02 4.35 2.14
CA ARG A 129 -15.97 5.37 2.61
C ARG A 129 -16.93 5.84 1.53
N ASN A 130 -16.45 6.01 0.30
CA ASN A 130 -17.30 6.41 -0.82
C ASN A 130 -18.32 5.30 -1.15
N LEU A 131 -17.86 4.05 -1.23
CA LEU A 131 -18.74 2.88 -1.43
C LEU A 131 -19.78 2.74 -0.31
N ASP A 132 -19.38 2.91 0.95
CA ASP A 132 -20.27 2.83 2.12
C ASP A 132 -21.27 4.01 2.16
N ALA A 133 -20.90 5.17 1.62
CA ALA A 133 -21.77 6.33 1.48
C ALA A 133 -22.81 6.19 0.35
N GLY A 134 -22.81 5.06 -0.38
CA GLY A 134 -23.63 4.86 -1.57
C GLY A 134 -23.15 5.65 -2.78
N ASP A 135 -22.00 6.30 -2.67
CA ASP A 135 -21.27 6.87 -3.79
C ASP A 135 -20.51 5.72 -4.45
N VAL A 136 -21.27 4.95 -5.24
CA VAL A 136 -20.69 4.04 -6.20
C VAL A 136 -19.85 4.93 -7.10
N LEU A 137 -18.54 5.03 -6.81
CA LEU A 137 -17.54 5.31 -7.82
C LEU A 137 -17.58 4.11 -8.77
N GLU A 138 -18.64 4.09 -9.56
CA GLU A 138 -18.74 3.32 -10.77
C GLU A 138 -17.47 3.69 -11.50
N SER A 139 -16.64 2.71 -11.84
CA SER A 139 -15.59 2.93 -12.83
C SER A 139 -16.19 3.18 -14.22
N GLY A 140 -17.35 3.86 -14.30
CA GLY A 140 -18.02 4.41 -15.47
C GLY A 140 -17.47 5.77 -15.86
N ASP A 141 -16.72 6.44 -14.98
CA ASP A 141 -16.09 7.72 -15.27
C ASP A 141 -15.13 7.66 -16.47
N SER A 142 -14.58 6.51 -16.83
CA SER A 142 -13.64 6.50 -17.98
C SER A 142 -14.33 6.72 -19.33
N GLU A 143 -15.56 6.27 -19.54
CA GLU A 143 -16.25 6.44 -20.83
C GLU A 143 -16.99 7.78 -20.87
N GLU A 144 -17.64 8.17 -19.78
CA GLU A 144 -18.32 9.46 -19.71
C GLU A 144 -17.34 10.63 -19.74
N LEU A 145 -16.20 10.53 -19.03
CA LEU A 145 -15.15 11.55 -19.11
C LEU A 145 -14.48 11.57 -20.49
N LYS A 146 -14.31 10.42 -21.16
CA LYS A 146 -13.82 10.39 -22.54
C LYS A 146 -14.80 11.07 -23.49
N ASN A 147 -16.09 10.82 -23.33
CA ASN A 147 -17.13 11.45 -24.15
C ASN A 147 -17.17 12.96 -23.90
N GLN A 148 -17.06 13.42 -22.65
CA GLN A 148 -16.96 14.84 -22.32
C GLN A 148 -15.70 15.48 -22.91
N ILE A 149 -14.54 14.81 -22.81
CA ILE A 149 -13.28 15.29 -23.41
C ILE A 149 -13.39 15.37 -24.94
N SER A 150 -14.02 14.39 -25.58
CA SER A 150 -14.26 14.40 -27.03
C SER A 150 -15.16 15.57 -27.43
N LEU A 151 -16.26 15.78 -26.71
CA LEU A 151 -17.21 16.86 -26.97
C LEU A 151 -16.56 18.23 -26.78
N LEU A 152 -15.80 18.43 -25.70
CA LEU A 152 -14.99 19.64 -25.48
C LEU A 152 -13.94 19.85 -26.58
N GLY A 153 -13.35 18.77 -27.10
CA GLY A 153 -12.42 18.83 -28.21
C GLY A 153 -13.07 19.29 -29.51
N ASP A 154 -14.29 18.81 -29.79
CA ASP A 154 -15.06 19.20 -30.98
C ASP A 154 -15.60 20.64 -30.86
N ASP A 155 -16.07 21.05 -29.67
CA ASP A 155 -16.47 22.44 -29.39
C ASP A 155 -15.30 23.42 -29.57
N LEU A 156 -14.09 23.04 -29.14
CA LEU A 156 -12.90 23.86 -29.36
C LEU A 156 -12.54 24.00 -30.84
N LYS A 157 -12.66 22.93 -31.64
CA LYS A 157 -12.48 23.01 -33.11
C LYS A 157 -13.52 23.92 -33.75
N PHE A 158 -14.78 23.81 -33.32
CA PHE A 158 -15.84 24.69 -33.77
C PHE A 158 -15.53 26.16 -33.45
N LEU A 159 -15.12 26.49 -32.23
CA LEU A 159 -14.77 27.86 -31.86
C LEU A 159 -13.59 28.40 -32.65
N ILE A 160 -12.54 27.60 -32.86
CA ILE A 160 -11.38 28.00 -33.67
C ILE A 160 -11.82 28.29 -35.10
N SER A 161 -12.54 27.37 -35.75
CA SER A 161 -13.03 27.58 -37.12
C SER A 161 -13.99 28.77 -37.23
N PHE A 162 -14.82 29.01 -36.21
CA PHE A 162 -15.70 30.17 -36.16
C PHE A 162 -14.91 31.49 -36.11
N ILE A 163 -13.86 31.55 -35.28
CA ILE A 163 -12.95 32.71 -35.21
C ILE A 163 -12.21 32.89 -36.54
N ASP A 164 -11.74 31.81 -37.16
CA ASP A 164 -11.00 31.87 -38.43
C ASP A 164 -11.89 32.37 -39.57
N ASN A 165 -13.14 31.91 -39.61
CA ASN A 165 -14.14 32.40 -40.58
C ASN A 165 -14.50 33.86 -40.32
N MET A 166 -14.65 34.27 -39.06
CA MET A 166 -14.85 35.69 -38.73
C MET A 166 -13.66 36.54 -39.17
N GLN A 167 -12.45 36.07 -38.94
CA GLN A 167 -11.23 36.78 -39.32
C GLN A 167 -11.08 36.86 -40.84
N SER A 168 -11.48 35.83 -41.59
CA SER A 168 -11.44 35.88 -43.06
C SER A 168 -12.42 36.90 -43.62
N GLU A 169 -13.65 36.94 -43.08
CA GLU A 169 -14.70 37.89 -43.50
C GLU A 169 -14.39 39.34 -43.08
N ALA A 170 -13.67 39.52 -41.97
CA ALA A 170 -13.31 40.83 -41.42
C ALA A 170 -11.80 41.11 -41.51
N SER A 171 -11.13 40.57 -42.53
CA SER A 171 -9.65 40.63 -42.65
C SER A 171 -9.10 42.06 -42.72
N ASP A 172 -9.87 43.01 -43.22
CA ASP A 172 -9.50 44.43 -43.29
C ASP A 172 -9.66 45.18 -41.95
N ILE A 173 -10.33 44.58 -40.97
CA ILE A 173 -10.68 45.22 -39.68
C ILE A 173 -9.64 44.89 -38.61
N PHE A 174 -8.96 43.75 -38.73
CA PHE A 174 -8.04 43.25 -37.72
C PHE A 174 -6.59 43.27 -38.20
N LEU A 175 -5.69 43.78 -37.36
CA LEU A 175 -4.27 43.87 -37.65
C LEU A 175 -3.48 43.03 -36.65
N THR A 176 -2.53 42.23 -37.16
CA THR A 176 -1.57 41.53 -36.30
C THR A 176 -0.23 42.25 -36.34
N VAL A 177 0.23 42.75 -35.19
CA VAL A 177 1.52 43.44 -35.03
C VAL A 177 2.50 42.46 -34.39
N ARG A 178 3.62 42.17 -35.06
CA ARG A 178 4.63 41.24 -34.55
C ARG A 178 5.63 41.93 -33.61
N PRO A 179 6.34 41.18 -32.76
CA PRO A 179 7.45 41.73 -31.98
C PRO A 179 8.49 42.38 -32.90
N GLY A 180 8.76 43.67 -32.68
CA GLY A 180 9.67 44.48 -33.51
C GLY A 180 9.01 45.27 -34.64
N GLU A 181 7.70 45.11 -34.87
CA GLU A 181 6.89 45.93 -35.79
C GLU A 181 6.07 47.00 -35.05
N GLU A 182 6.41 47.26 -33.79
CA GLU A 182 5.73 48.22 -32.92
C GLU A 182 5.91 49.66 -33.44
N SER A 183 4.82 50.43 -33.39
CA SER A 183 4.79 51.82 -33.86
C SER A 183 4.24 52.74 -32.77
N THR A 184 4.25 54.05 -33.01
CA THR A 184 3.61 55.03 -32.11
C THR A 184 2.09 54.85 -32.01
N GLU A 185 1.47 54.16 -32.99
CA GLU A 185 0.05 53.85 -33.00
C GLU A 185 -0.23 52.48 -32.33
N PHE A 186 0.72 51.54 -32.41
CA PHE A 186 0.64 50.22 -31.80
C PHE A 186 1.83 49.96 -30.87
N ASN A 187 1.66 50.33 -29.60
CA ASN A 187 2.74 50.34 -28.61
C ASN A 187 3.23 48.96 -28.15
N ALA A 188 2.56 47.87 -28.54
CA ALA A 188 2.91 46.50 -28.13
C ALA A 188 2.56 45.47 -29.21
N ALA A 189 3.32 44.39 -29.32
CA ALA A 189 2.99 43.27 -30.19
C ALA A 189 1.69 42.56 -29.77
N GLY A 190 0.80 42.28 -30.73
CA GLY A 190 -0.50 41.66 -30.47
C GLY A 190 -1.48 41.73 -31.64
N TYR A 191 -2.69 41.28 -31.37
CA TYR A 191 -3.83 41.34 -32.26
C TYR A 191 -4.67 42.57 -31.94
N TYR A 192 -4.87 43.45 -32.91
CA TYR A 192 -5.59 44.71 -32.75
C TYR A 192 -6.87 44.71 -33.56
N GLY A 193 -7.95 45.22 -32.96
CA GLY A 193 -9.16 45.64 -33.66
C GLY A 193 -9.24 47.16 -33.71
N VAL A 194 -10.35 47.67 -34.25
CA VAL A 194 -10.57 49.12 -34.49
C VAL A 194 -10.36 50.00 -33.25
N MET A 195 -10.74 49.50 -32.07
CA MET A 195 -10.74 50.31 -30.83
C MET A 195 -9.54 50.04 -29.91
N SER A 196 -9.02 48.82 -29.90
CA SER A 196 -8.02 48.38 -28.93
C SER A 196 -7.38 47.04 -29.31
N MET A 197 -6.30 46.70 -28.60
CA MET A 197 -5.75 45.35 -28.61
C MET A 197 -6.81 44.35 -28.12
N VAL A 198 -7.03 43.30 -28.91
CA VAL A 198 -7.97 42.21 -28.65
C VAL A 198 -7.27 41.04 -27.97
N ALA A 199 -6.02 40.76 -28.34
CA ALA A 199 -5.20 39.72 -27.72
C ALA A 199 -3.71 40.09 -27.78
N THR A 200 -2.95 39.63 -26.81
CA THR A 200 -1.48 39.75 -26.79
C THR A 200 -0.82 38.77 -27.76
N TYR A 201 0.43 39.04 -28.13
CA TYR A 201 1.19 38.13 -28.99
C TYR A 201 1.36 36.73 -28.39
N ASP A 202 1.53 36.63 -27.07
CA ASP A 202 1.64 35.33 -26.37
C ASP A 202 0.34 34.52 -26.44
N GLU A 203 -0.81 35.20 -26.38
CA GLU A 203 -2.13 34.57 -26.55
C GLU A 203 -2.34 34.06 -27.98
N LEU A 204 -1.85 34.80 -28.98
CA LEU A 204 -1.85 34.34 -30.38
C LEU A 204 -0.98 33.09 -30.56
N LEU A 205 0.21 33.05 -29.96
CA LEU A 205 1.07 31.86 -29.99
C LEU A 205 0.41 30.66 -29.31
N ARG A 206 -0.36 30.89 -28.25
CA ARG A 206 -1.14 29.84 -27.58
C ARG A 206 -2.29 29.35 -28.47
N LEU A 207 -2.96 30.25 -29.17
CA LEU A 207 -4.00 29.90 -30.15
C LEU A 207 -3.42 29.07 -31.32
N GLU A 208 -2.25 29.44 -31.83
CA GLU A 208 -1.57 28.70 -32.90
C GLU A 208 -1.19 27.27 -32.47
N LYS A 209 -0.71 27.11 -31.23
CA LYS A 209 -0.47 25.78 -30.64
C LYS A 209 -1.76 24.97 -30.51
N LEU A 210 -2.90 25.62 -30.22
CA LEU A 210 -4.21 24.95 -30.18
C LEU A 210 -4.67 24.54 -31.59
N ARG A 211 -4.52 25.40 -32.61
CA ARG A 211 -4.78 25.05 -34.03
C ARG A 211 -4.00 23.82 -34.46
N GLN A 212 -2.69 23.79 -34.18
CA GLN A 212 -1.82 22.65 -34.49
C GLN A 212 -2.24 21.37 -33.77
N LYS A 213 -2.67 21.48 -32.51
CA LYS A 213 -3.08 20.32 -31.68
C LYS A 213 -4.41 19.73 -32.12
N PHE A 214 -5.34 20.55 -32.60
CA PHE A 214 -6.70 20.14 -32.93
C PHE A 214 -6.99 20.05 -34.43
N GLY A 215 -6.02 20.36 -35.30
CA GLY A 215 -6.10 20.13 -36.74
C GLY A 215 -7.22 20.94 -37.42
N ALA A 216 -7.27 22.24 -37.12
CA ALA A 216 -8.02 23.22 -37.92
C ALA A 216 -7.03 23.97 -38.81
#